data_AF-A0A1J3HP48-F1
#
_entry.id   AF-A0A1J3HP48-F1
#
_cell.length_a   1.000
_cell.length_b   1.000
_cell.length_c   1.000
_cell.angle_alpha   90.00
_cell.angle_beta   90.00
_cell.angle_gamma   90.00
#
_symmetry.space_group_name_H-M   'P 1'
#
loop_
_entity.id
_entity.type
_entity.pdbx_description
1 polymer ?
#
loop_
_entity_poly.entity_id
_entity_poly.type
_entity_poly.pdbx_seq_one_letter_code
_entity_poly.pdbx_strand_id
1 'polypeptide(L)'
;MVEHLRNGFGSKGQIVHVEDIKARKAAFVEIPDELSEITKAALKRIGINRLYSHQAESISAALSGKNVAVATMTSSGKSLCYNVPVFEELTKDTDACALYLFPTKALAQDQYRALSDLIKGYEASIHMGVYDGDTPYKERTRLRNHGRLVISY
;
A
#
# COMPACT_ATOMS: atom_id res chain seq x y z
N MET A 1 -14.75 24.38 -14.73
CA MET A 1 -15.20 24.21 -13.33
C MET A 1 -15.01 25.47 -12.50
N VAL A 2 -13.80 26.03 -12.41
CA VAL A 2 -13.55 27.27 -11.66
C VAL A 2 -14.37 28.46 -12.20
N GLU A 3 -14.45 28.63 -13.51
CA GLU A 3 -15.29 29.68 -14.12
C GLU A 3 -16.79 29.51 -13.82
N HIS A 4 -17.28 28.26 -13.78
CA HIS A 4 -18.66 27.98 -13.41
C HIS A 4 -18.94 28.36 -11.94
N LEU A 5 -18.00 28.09 -11.03
CA LEU A 5 -18.12 28.50 -9.63
C LEU A 5 -18.03 30.03 -9.47
N ARG A 6 -17.18 30.71 -10.26
CA ARG A 6 -17.08 32.17 -10.29
C ARG A 6 -18.38 32.83 -10.78
N ASN A 7 -19.00 32.28 -11.83
CA ASN A 7 -20.21 32.83 -12.42
C ASN A 7 -21.49 32.46 -11.64
N GLY A 8 -21.43 31.42 -10.79
CA GLY A 8 -22.52 31.02 -9.90
C GLY A 8 -22.34 31.54 -8.48
N PHE A 9 -21.94 30.65 -7.56
CA PHE A 9 -21.83 30.92 -6.13
C PHE A 9 -20.84 32.04 -5.77
N GLY A 10 -19.81 32.26 -6.59
CA GLY A 10 -18.79 33.30 -6.39
C GLY A 10 -19.10 34.66 -7.03
N SER A 11 -20.28 34.83 -7.64
CA SER A 11 -20.62 35.99 -8.47
C SER A 11 -20.63 37.34 -7.74
N LYS A 12 -20.72 37.34 -6.41
CA LYS A 12 -20.70 38.55 -5.57
C LYS A 12 -19.39 38.74 -4.82
N GLY A 13 -18.29 38.13 -5.29
CA GLY A 13 -16.96 38.27 -4.68
C GLY A 13 -16.71 37.35 -3.49
N GLN A 14 -17.48 36.26 -3.33
CA GLN A 14 -17.27 35.29 -2.24
C GLN A 14 -15.99 34.46 -2.41
N ILE A 15 -15.41 34.40 -3.62
CA ILE A 15 -14.15 33.72 -3.90
C ILE A 15 -13.01 34.71 -3.69
N VAL A 16 -12.31 34.60 -2.56
CA VAL A 16 -11.20 35.50 -2.18
C VAL A 16 -9.82 35.00 -2.65
N HIS A 17 -9.70 33.71 -3.00
CA HIS A 17 -8.45 33.11 -3.45
C HIS A 17 -8.70 31.99 -4.45
N VAL A 18 -7.85 31.91 -5.47
CA VAL A 18 -7.79 30.81 -6.44
C VAL A 18 -6.32 30.49 -6.66
N GLU A 19 -5.94 29.24 -6.37
CA GLU A 19 -4.62 28.71 -6.67
C GLU A 19 -4.74 27.63 -7.73
N ASP A 20 -3.87 27.69 -8.74
CA ASP A 20 -3.73 26.66 -9.76
C ASP A 20 -2.48 25.83 -9.48
N ILE A 21 -2.68 24.59 -9.03
CA ILE A 21 -1.61 23.62 -8.79
C ILE A 21 -1.40 22.83 -10.08
N LYS A 22 -0.29 23.12 -10.77
CA LYS A 22 0.05 22.47 -12.04
C LYS A 22 0.22 20.95 -11.88
N ALA A 23 -0.22 20.22 -12.90
CA ALA A 23 0.01 18.78 -13.01
C ALA A 23 1.51 18.46 -13.01
N ARG A 24 1.87 17.34 -12.37
CA ARG A 24 3.24 16.80 -12.36
C ARG A 24 3.28 15.53 -13.17
N LYS A 25 4.30 15.37 -14.02
CA LYS A 25 4.53 14.11 -14.74
C LYS A 25 5.00 13.03 -13.77
N ALA A 26 4.51 11.82 -13.94
CA ALA A 26 4.98 10.66 -13.22
C ALA A 26 6.45 10.35 -13.58
N ALA A 27 7.28 10.11 -12.56
CA ALA A 27 8.62 9.58 -12.73
C ALA A 27 8.59 8.07 -12.46
N PHE A 28 8.88 7.27 -13.48
CA PHE A 28 8.90 5.81 -13.40
C PHE A 28 10.31 5.27 -13.55
N VAL A 29 10.59 4.18 -12.84
CA VAL A 29 11.83 3.41 -12.91
C VAL A 29 11.49 1.92 -13.11
N GLU A 30 12.46 1.16 -13.61
CA GLU A 30 12.32 -0.29 -13.70
C GLU A 30 12.24 -0.92 -12.31
N ILE A 31 11.68 -2.13 -12.24
CA ILE A 31 11.60 -2.88 -10.99
C ILE A 31 13.03 -3.22 -10.53
N PRO A 32 13.43 -2.91 -9.28
CA PRO A 32 14.78 -3.18 -8.78
C PRO A 32 15.21 -4.63 -8.95
N ASP A 33 16.45 -4.84 -9.41
CA ASP A 33 17.00 -6.18 -9.66
C ASP A 33 17.13 -7.02 -8.38
N GLU A 34 17.30 -6.36 -7.23
CA GLU A 34 17.39 -6.96 -5.90
C GLU A 34 16.12 -7.68 -5.42
N LEU A 35 14.97 -7.41 -6.07
CA LEU A 35 13.74 -8.15 -5.80
C LEU A 35 13.83 -9.56 -6.39
N SER A 36 13.33 -10.53 -5.64
CA SER A 36 13.22 -11.91 -6.12
C SER A 36 12.33 -12.03 -7.36
N GLU A 37 12.57 -13.07 -8.15
CA GLU A 37 11.70 -13.40 -9.30
C GLU A 37 10.26 -13.68 -8.88
N ILE A 38 10.07 -14.19 -7.66
CA ILE A 38 8.75 -14.37 -7.03
C ILE A 38 8.02 -13.04 -6.92
N THR A 39 8.67 -12.02 -6.36
CA THR A 39 8.07 -10.69 -6.19
C THR A 39 7.88 -9.96 -7.50
N LYS A 40 8.83 -10.06 -8.44
CA LYS A 40 8.68 -9.51 -9.80
C LYS A 40 7.48 -10.14 -10.52
N ALA A 41 7.30 -11.46 -10.41
CA ALA A 41 6.16 -12.15 -11.00
C ALA A 41 4.82 -11.74 -10.34
N ALA A 42 4.78 -11.59 -9.01
CA ALA A 42 3.61 -11.13 -8.29
C ALA A 42 3.20 -9.70 -8.70
N LEU A 43 4.17 -8.78 -8.83
CA LEU A 43 3.97 -7.42 -9.32
C LEU A 43 3.40 -7.41 -10.74
N LYS A 44 4.01 -8.18 -11.65
CA LYS A 44 3.54 -8.30 -13.04
C LYS A 44 2.10 -8.82 -13.12
N ARG A 45 1.75 -9.80 -12.28
CA ARG A 45 0.39 -10.36 -12.22
C ARG A 45 -0.66 -9.32 -11.84
N ILE A 46 -0.33 -8.39 -10.94
CA ILE A 46 -1.22 -7.29 -10.55
C ILE A 46 -1.10 -6.06 -11.48
N GLY A 47 -0.48 -6.23 -12.66
CA GLY A 47 -0.39 -5.20 -13.70
C GLY A 47 0.74 -4.19 -13.50
N ILE A 48 1.67 -4.43 -12.57
CA ILE A 48 2.78 -3.52 -12.29
C ILE A 48 4.02 -3.97 -13.03
N ASN A 49 4.39 -3.22 -14.07
CA ASN A 49 5.58 -3.47 -14.88
C ASN A 49 6.73 -2.49 -14.56
N ARG A 50 6.42 -1.34 -13.96
CA ARG A 50 7.37 -0.29 -13.58
C ARG A 50 6.88 0.33 -12.27
N LEU A 51 7.81 0.86 -11.49
CA LEU A 51 7.51 1.52 -10.22
C LEU A 51 7.63 3.03 -10.38
N TYR A 52 6.88 3.78 -9.58
CA TYR A 52 7.20 5.18 -9.37
C TYR A 52 8.55 5.30 -8.66
N SER A 53 9.31 6.36 -8.92
CA SER A 53 10.64 6.55 -8.34
C SER A 53 10.63 6.48 -6.80
N HIS A 54 9.63 7.09 -6.15
CA HIS A 54 9.49 7.05 -4.69
C HIS A 54 9.18 5.65 -4.15
N GLN A 55 8.52 4.79 -4.94
CA GLN A 55 8.27 3.40 -4.56
C GLN A 55 9.58 2.63 -4.57
N ALA A 56 10.33 2.67 -5.66
CA ALA A 56 11.62 1.98 -5.76
C ALA A 56 12.58 2.42 -4.65
N GLU A 57 12.71 3.74 -4.43
CA GLU A 57 13.55 4.28 -3.35
C GLU A 57 13.13 3.76 -1.97
N SER A 58 11.82 3.77 -1.67
CA SER A 58 11.30 3.27 -0.39
C SER A 58 11.49 1.77 -0.21
N ILE A 59 11.34 0.99 -1.29
CA ILE A 59 11.48 -0.46 -1.28
C ILE A 59 12.95 -0.82 -1.02
N SER A 60 13.88 -0.24 -1.78
CA SER A 60 15.31 -0.49 -1.58
C SER A 60 15.80 -0.07 -0.20
N ALA A 61 15.32 1.07 0.31
CA ALA A 61 15.62 1.49 1.68
C ALA A 61 15.11 0.47 2.72
N ALA A 62 13.87 0.00 2.59
CA ALA A 62 13.28 -0.98 3.50
C ALA A 62 14.02 -2.33 3.43
N LEU A 63 14.33 -2.83 2.23
CA LEU A 63 15.09 -4.08 2.03
C LEU A 63 16.51 -3.99 2.59
N SER A 64 17.10 -2.79 2.66
CA SER A 64 18.39 -2.55 3.34
C SER A 64 18.29 -2.45 4.88
N GLY A 65 17.13 -2.75 5.46
CA GLY A 65 16.90 -2.74 6.91
C GLY A 65 16.67 -1.35 7.51
N LYS A 66 16.36 -0.34 6.69
CA LYS A 66 16.09 1.03 7.18
C LYS A 66 14.62 1.22 7.54
N ASN A 67 14.37 2.07 8.53
CA ASN A 67 13.04 2.60 8.80
C ASN A 67 12.72 3.69 7.77
N VAL A 68 11.56 3.59 7.11
CA VAL A 68 11.18 4.48 6.00
C VAL A 68 9.87 5.21 6.32
N ALA A 69 9.87 6.54 6.11
CA ALA A 69 8.67 7.36 6.15
C ALA A 69 8.41 7.93 4.73
N VAL A 70 7.23 7.67 4.17
CA VAL A 70 6.87 8.09 2.81
C VAL A 70 5.85 9.22 2.85
N ALA A 71 6.29 10.43 2.53
CA ALA A 71 5.43 11.63 2.46
C ALA A 71 5.03 11.94 1.01
N THR A 72 3.99 11.29 0.51
CA THR A 72 3.45 11.53 -0.83
C THR A 72 1.94 11.76 -0.82
N MET A 73 1.42 12.45 -1.85
CA MET A 73 -0.01 12.75 -1.99
C MET A 73 -0.88 11.49 -1.96
N THR A 74 -2.14 11.61 -1.58
CA THR A 74 -3.13 10.52 -1.73
C THR A 74 -3.19 10.04 -3.19
N SER A 75 -3.46 8.74 -3.38
CA SER A 75 -3.45 8.08 -4.70
C SER A 75 -2.09 7.98 -5.41
N SER A 76 -0.96 8.25 -4.74
CA SER A 76 0.41 8.10 -5.29
C SER A 76 0.94 6.65 -5.31
N GLY A 77 0.13 5.67 -4.89
CA GLY A 77 0.55 4.27 -4.80
C GLY A 77 1.46 3.94 -3.61
N LYS A 78 1.30 4.65 -2.47
CA LYS A 78 2.06 4.37 -1.22
C LYS A 78 1.97 2.93 -0.75
N SER A 79 0.87 2.23 -1.03
CA SER A 79 0.68 0.86 -0.55
C SER A 79 1.80 -0.08 -1.00
N LEU A 80 2.33 0.11 -2.20
CA LEU A 80 3.44 -0.70 -2.71
C LEU A 80 4.75 -0.47 -1.98
N CYS A 81 4.96 0.73 -1.42
CA CYS A 81 6.17 1.07 -0.67
C CYS A 81 6.39 0.14 0.52
N TYR A 82 5.32 -0.31 1.19
CA TYR A 82 5.40 -1.25 2.30
C TYR A 82 4.98 -2.67 1.93
N ASN A 83 4.06 -2.86 0.98
CA ASN A 83 3.61 -4.20 0.59
C ASN A 83 4.71 -5.02 -0.09
N VAL A 84 5.52 -4.40 -0.94
CA VAL A 84 6.58 -5.10 -1.67
C VAL A 84 7.67 -5.64 -0.74
N PRO A 85 8.29 -4.83 0.16
CA PRO A 85 9.32 -5.37 1.04
C PRO A 85 8.77 -6.42 2.02
N VAL A 86 7.53 -6.26 2.48
CA VAL A 86 6.87 -7.25 3.35
C VAL A 86 6.62 -8.57 2.60
N PHE A 87 6.10 -8.51 1.37
CA PHE A 87 5.90 -9.71 0.57
C PHE A 87 7.22 -10.41 0.22
N GLU A 88 8.25 -9.63 -0.14
CA GLU A 88 9.60 -10.15 -0.39
C GLU A 88 10.15 -10.90 0.82
N GLU A 89 10.02 -10.35 2.03
CA GLU A 89 10.51 -11.00 3.24
C GLU A 89 9.69 -12.25 3.60
N LEU A 90 8.35 -12.15 3.55
CA LEU A 90 7.45 -13.26 3.88
C LEU A 90 7.59 -14.46 2.93
N THR A 91 8.07 -14.24 1.70
CA THR A 91 8.35 -15.32 0.74
C THR A 91 9.74 -15.92 0.90
N LYS A 92 10.69 -15.20 1.48
CA LYS A 92 12.06 -15.67 1.74
C LYS A 92 12.20 -16.42 3.05
N ASP A 93 11.62 -15.90 4.12
CA ASP A 93 11.73 -16.44 5.48
C ASP A 93 10.35 -16.88 5.95
N THR A 94 10.19 -18.18 6.27
CA THR A 94 8.93 -18.75 6.75
C THR A 94 8.57 -18.32 8.18
N ASP A 95 9.54 -17.84 8.95
CA ASP A 95 9.33 -17.36 10.33
C ASP A 95 9.04 -15.84 10.36
N ALA A 96 9.30 -15.13 9.26
CA ALA A 96 8.99 -13.71 9.16
C ALA A 96 7.49 -13.43 9.34
N CYS A 97 7.22 -12.34 10.04
CA CYS A 97 5.88 -11.83 10.35
C CYS A 97 5.81 -10.31 10.14
N ALA A 98 4.62 -9.80 9.84
CA ALA A 98 4.37 -8.37 9.67
C ALA A 98 3.05 -7.93 10.33
N LEU A 99 3.06 -6.71 10.89
CA LEU A 99 1.90 -6.05 11.49
C LEU A 99 1.60 -4.76 10.73
N TYR A 100 0.37 -4.62 10.25
CA TYR A 100 -0.12 -3.42 9.62
C TYR A 100 -1.10 -2.71 10.54
N LEU A 101 -0.88 -1.40 10.72
CA LEU A 101 -1.73 -0.54 11.55
C LEU A 101 -2.34 0.54 10.67
N PHE A 102 -3.67 0.64 10.69
CA PHE A 102 -4.40 1.65 9.93
C PHE A 102 -5.29 2.50 10.85
N PRO A 103 -5.47 3.80 10.59
CA PRO A 103 -6.28 4.65 11.47
C PRO A 103 -7.78 4.28 11.51
N THR A 104 -8.27 3.49 10.55
CA THR A 104 -9.68 3.10 10.49
C THR A 104 -9.83 1.67 10.00
N LYS A 105 -10.90 1.03 10.48
CA LYS A 105 -11.31 -0.30 10.04
C LYS A 105 -11.62 -0.37 8.54
N ALA A 106 -12.26 0.66 7.98
CA ALA A 106 -12.58 0.70 6.56
C ALA A 106 -11.30 0.65 5.71
N LEU A 107 -10.29 1.45 6.10
CA LEU A 107 -9.00 1.44 5.41
C LEU A 107 -8.26 0.10 5.59
N ALA A 108 -8.29 -0.50 6.78
CA ALA A 108 -7.74 -1.83 7.01
C ALA A 108 -8.33 -2.88 6.06
N GLN A 109 -9.65 -2.88 5.87
CA GLN A 109 -10.34 -3.79 4.95
C GLN A 109 -9.99 -3.53 3.48
N ASP A 110 -9.88 -2.26 3.06
CA ASP A 110 -9.44 -1.91 1.71
C ASP A 110 -8.02 -2.39 1.44
N GLN A 111 -7.12 -2.25 2.41
CA GLN A 111 -5.74 -2.71 2.29
C GLN A 111 -5.63 -4.24 2.31
N TYR A 112 -6.45 -4.94 3.09
CA TYR A 112 -6.54 -6.40 3.06
C TYR A 112 -6.88 -6.91 1.66
N ARG A 113 -7.84 -6.28 0.97
CA ARG A 113 -8.22 -6.66 -0.41
C ARG A 113 -7.08 -6.43 -1.39
N ALA A 114 -6.45 -5.25 -1.36
CA ALA A 114 -5.32 -4.94 -2.24
C ALA A 114 -4.13 -5.88 -2.02
N LEU A 115 -3.89 -6.29 -0.77
CA LEU A 115 -2.80 -7.20 -0.43
C LEU A 115 -3.10 -8.64 -0.81
N SER A 116 -4.38 -9.05 -0.75
CA SER A 116 -4.84 -10.37 -1.20
C SER A 116 -4.45 -10.66 -2.66
N ASP A 117 -4.53 -9.66 -3.54
CA ASP A 117 -4.12 -9.81 -4.94
C ASP A 117 -2.60 -10.00 -5.10
N LEU A 118 -1.81 -9.31 -4.27
CA LEU A 118 -0.35 -9.44 -4.27
C LEU A 118 0.08 -10.81 -3.75
N ILE A 119 -0.51 -11.31 -2.66
CA ILE A 119 -0.15 -12.60 -2.05
C ILE A 119 -0.77 -13.81 -2.73
N LYS A 120 -1.62 -13.61 -3.75
CA LYS A 120 -2.31 -14.70 -4.44
C LYS A 120 -1.34 -15.81 -4.85
N GLY A 121 -1.69 -17.08 -4.65
CA GLY A 121 -0.81 -18.23 -4.84
C GLY A 121 0.17 -18.52 -3.69
N TYR A 122 0.21 -17.68 -2.66
CA TYR A 122 1.00 -17.86 -1.43
C TYR A 122 0.12 -17.90 -0.18
N GLU A 123 -1.20 -18.06 -0.31
CA GLU A 123 -2.16 -18.00 0.80
C GLU A 123 -1.95 -19.13 1.82
N ALA A 124 -1.39 -20.26 1.38
CA ALA A 124 -1.06 -21.39 2.25
C ALA A 124 0.15 -21.10 3.15
N SER A 125 1.12 -20.32 2.68
CA SER A 125 2.32 -19.98 3.43
C SER A 125 2.20 -18.63 4.15
N ILE A 126 1.50 -17.66 3.57
CA ILE A 126 1.28 -16.32 4.14
C ILE A 126 -0.14 -16.25 4.67
N HIS A 127 -0.31 -16.69 5.92
CA HIS A 127 -1.61 -16.61 6.58
C HIS A 127 -1.86 -15.16 7.04
N MET A 128 -2.61 -14.44 6.20
CA MET A 128 -3.02 -13.05 6.40
C MET A 128 -4.41 -12.95 7.00
N GLY A 129 -4.67 -11.95 7.85
CA GLY A 129 -6.03 -11.64 8.30
C GLY A 129 -6.16 -10.31 9.02
N VAL A 130 -7.40 -9.82 9.08
CA VAL A 130 -7.76 -8.66 9.88
C VAL A 130 -8.05 -9.10 11.31
N TYR A 131 -7.40 -8.45 12.26
CA TYR A 131 -7.52 -8.70 13.68
C TYR A 131 -8.12 -7.46 14.36
N ASP A 132 -9.44 -7.49 14.53
CA ASP A 132 -10.20 -6.42 15.17
C ASP A 132 -11.38 -6.94 16.02
N GLY A 133 -12.27 -6.03 16.41
CA GLY A 133 -13.47 -6.32 17.21
C GLY A 133 -14.47 -7.24 16.53
N ASP A 134 -14.50 -7.28 15.18
CA ASP A 134 -15.43 -8.09 14.39
C ASP A 134 -14.84 -9.44 13.99
N THR A 135 -13.52 -9.63 14.11
CA THR A 135 -12.88 -10.92 13.84
C THR A 135 -13.49 -12.02 14.74
N PRO A 136 -14.12 -13.05 14.17
CA PRO A 136 -14.71 -14.15 14.93
C PRO A 136 -13.69 -14.83 15.85
N TYR A 137 -14.13 -15.29 17.04
CA TYR A 137 -13.22 -15.85 18.05
C TYR A 137 -12.28 -16.96 17.52
N LYS A 138 -12.81 -17.86 16.68
CA LYS A 138 -12.01 -18.93 16.06
C LYS A 138 -10.92 -18.38 15.15
N GLU A 139 -11.25 -17.38 14.33
CA GLU A 139 -10.31 -16.72 13.43
C GLU A 139 -9.27 -15.91 14.22
N ARG A 140 -9.68 -15.22 15.28
CA ARG A 140 -8.78 -14.51 16.20
C ARG A 140 -7.71 -15.42 16.79
N THR A 141 -8.11 -16.61 17.26
CA THR A 141 -7.17 -17.61 17.80
C THR A 141 -6.23 -18.12 16.72
N ARG A 142 -6.74 -18.38 15.51
CA ARG A 142 -5.95 -18.86 14.38
C ARG A 142 -4.92 -17.81 13.94
N LEU A 143 -5.31 -16.54 13.84
CA LEU A 143 -4.42 -15.43 13.47
C LEU A 143 -3.36 -15.17 14.54
N ARG A 144 -3.71 -15.27 15.83
CA ARG A 144 -2.72 -15.12 16.91
C ARG A 144 -1.64 -16.21 16.87
N ASN A 145 -2.02 -17.45 16.57
CA ASN A 145 -1.11 -18.59 16.64
C ASN A 145 -0.34 -18.83 15.33
N HIS A 146 -0.91 -18.43 14.19
CA HIS A 146 -0.38 -18.78 12.86
C HIS A 146 -0.39 -17.62 11.88
N GLY A 147 -0.86 -16.43 12.25
CA GLY A 147 -0.90 -15.27 11.35
C GLY A 147 0.51 -14.75 11.12
N ARG A 148 0.91 -14.65 9.85
CA ARG A 148 2.19 -14.08 9.45
C ARG A 148 2.05 -12.64 8.94
N LEU A 149 0.83 -12.22 8.62
CA LEU A 149 0.53 -10.87 8.20
C LEU A 149 -0.78 -10.41 8.83
N VAL A 150 -0.68 -9.67 9.92
CA VAL A 150 -1.84 -9.23 10.70
C VAL A 150 -2.13 -7.78 10.40
N ILE A 151 -3.39 -7.48 10.11
CA ILE A 151 -3.88 -6.12 9.87
C ILE A 151 -4.77 -5.70 11.03
N SER A 152 -4.49 -4.55 11.65
CA SER A 152 -5.27 -3.99 12.75
C SER A 152 -5.45 -2.47 12.59
N TYR A 153 -6.22 -1.86 13.49
CA TYR A 153 -6.47 -0.41 13.52
C TYR A 153 -6.30 0.21 14.91
#